data_AF-A0A3D3VBN4-F1
#
_entry.id   AF-A0A3D3VBN4-F1
#
_cell.length_a   1.000
_cell.length_b   1.000
_cell.length_c   1.000
_cell.angle_alpha   90.00
_cell.angle_beta   90.00
_cell.angle_gamma   90.00
#
_symmetry.space_group_name_H-M   'P 1'
#
loop_
_entity.id
_entity.type
_entity.pdbx_description
1 polymer ?
#
loop_
_entity_poly.entity_id
_entity_poly.type
_entity_poly.pdbx_seq_one_letter_code
_entity_poly.pdbx_strand_id
1 'polypeptide(L)'
;MIEEAVALGSRLGILTTASGSLKCLVEDIGRYTKQQGKSVIIKEHVEAAARPVILSGDIDTHDELVASAANKITDCDCLMLGQFSMTGAVKRFADMPQRPVLTSAHAAVRKLKRQLG
;
A
#
# COMPACT_ATOMS: atom_id res chain seq x y z
N MET A 1 -0.63 -7.61 5.63
CA MET A 1 -0.80 -6.18 5.28
C MET A 1 -2.18 -5.69 5.68
N ILE A 2 -3.27 -6.30 5.18
CA ILE A 2 -4.66 -5.90 5.48
C ILE A 2 -4.96 -5.90 6.99
N GLU A 3 -4.64 -6.99 7.70
CA GLU A 3 -4.80 -7.11 9.16
C GLU A 3 -4.15 -5.93 9.91
N GLU A 4 -2.96 -5.52 9.49
CA GLU A 4 -2.19 -4.43 10.09
C GLU A 4 -2.79 -3.06 9.76
N ALA A 5 -3.19 -2.86 8.51
CA ALA A 5 -3.86 -1.63 8.07
C ALA A 5 -5.15 -1.36 8.87
N VAL A 6 -6.00 -2.39 9.02
CA VAL A 6 -7.27 -2.34 9.77
C VAL A 6 -7.07 -2.26 11.28
N ALA A 7 -5.87 -2.58 11.78
CA ALA A 7 -5.50 -2.37 13.18
C ALA A 7 -5.02 -0.93 13.44
N LEU A 8 -4.42 -0.27 12.45
CA LEU A 8 -3.92 1.10 12.56
C LEU A 8 -5.02 2.15 12.47
N GLY A 9 -6.12 1.86 11.76
CA GLY A 9 -7.25 2.79 11.68
C GLY A 9 -8.35 2.32 10.74
N SER A 10 -9.24 3.25 10.42
CA SER A 10 -10.39 3.02 9.54
C SER A 10 -10.28 3.75 8.20
N ARG A 11 -9.35 4.70 8.05
CA ARG A 11 -9.11 5.44 6.81
C ARG A 11 -7.86 4.89 6.14
N LEU A 12 -8.04 4.09 5.10
CA LEU A 12 -6.95 3.37 4.43
C LEU A 12 -6.64 4.04 3.10
N GLY A 13 -5.41 4.52 2.92
CA GLY A 13 -4.91 4.92 1.61
C GLY A 13 -4.37 3.71 0.87
N ILE A 14 -4.69 3.54 -0.40
CA ILE A 14 -4.14 2.48 -1.26
C ILE A 14 -3.51 3.11 -2.49
N LEU A 15 -2.26 2.75 -2.75
CA LEU A 15 -1.54 3.13 -3.95
C LEU A 15 -1.12 1.88 -4.72
N THR A 16 -1.49 1.83 -6.00
CA THR A 16 -1.03 0.82 -6.95
C THR A 16 -0.59 1.49 -8.26
N THR A 17 0.05 0.72 -9.14
CA THR A 17 0.35 1.11 -10.53
C THR A 17 -0.55 0.38 -11.53
N ALA A 18 -1.31 -0.63 -11.08
CA ALA A 18 -2.29 -1.34 -11.90
C ALA A 18 -3.66 -1.45 -11.22
N SER A 19 -4.70 -1.14 -12.01
CA SER A 19 -6.09 -1.14 -11.56
C SER A 19 -6.57 -2.53 -11.13
N GLY A 20 -6.11 -3.60 -11.79
CA GLY A 20 -6.44 -4.97 -11.39
C GLY A 20 -5.96 -5.30 -9.98
N SER A 21 -4.75 -4.87 -9.61
CA SER A 21 -4.21 -5.04 -8.26
C SER A 21 -4.97 -4.23 -7.22
N LEU A 22 -5.40 -3.01 -7.57
CA LEU A 22 -6.24 -2.19 -6.69
C LEU A 22 -7.57 -2.90 -6.40
N LYS A 23 -8.27 -3.35 -7.45
CA LYS A 23 -9.56 -4.04 -7.32
C LYS A 23 -9.45 -5.26 -6.40
N CYS A 24 -8.48 -6.13 -6.63
CA CYS A 24 -8.27 -7.32 -5.78
C CYS A 24 -8.00 -6.93 -4.32
N LEU A 25 -7.17 -5.91 -4.07
CA LEU A 25 -6.85 -5.49 -2.71
C LEU A 25 -8.07 -4.89 -1.99
N VAL A 26 -8.88 -4.10 -2.67
CA VAL A 26 -10.14 -3.55 -2.12
C VAL A 26 -11.13 -4.66 -1.78
N GLU A 27 -11.28 -5.65 -2.66
CA GLU A 27 -12.11 -6.84 -2.41
C GLU A 27 -11.60 -7.63 -1.19
N ASP A 28 -10.29 -7.83 -1.07
CA ASP A 28 -9.68 -8.51 0.08
C ASP A 28 -9.90 -7.76 1.40
N ILE A 29 -9.77 -6.43 1.38
CA ILE A 29 -10.06 -5.58 2.54
C ILE A 29 -11.54 -5.71 2.92
N GLY A 30 -12.45 -5.63 1.94
CA GLY A 30 -13.88 -5.77 2.19
C GLY A 30 -14.27 -7.14 2.78
N ARG A 31 -13.66 -8.22 2.29
CA ARG A 31 -13.84 -9.56 2.87
C ARG A 31 -13.36 -9.62 4.32
N TYR A 32 -12.17 -9.08 4.58
CA TYR A 32 -11.57 -9.08 5.91
C TYR A 32 -12.39 -8.23 6.91
N THR A 33 -12.76 -7.00 6.56
CA THR A 33 -13.50 -6.10 7.46
C THR A 33 -14.90 -6.61 7.76
N LYS A 34 -15.58 -7.21 6.77
CA LYS A 34 -16.87 -7.89 6.97
C LYS A 34 -16.77 -9.04 7.98
N GLN A 35 -15.73 -9.85 7.92
CA GLN A 35 -15.50 -10.95 8.89
C GLN A 35 -15.21 -10.42 10.29
N GLN A 36 -14.59 -9.24 10.42
CA GLN A 36 -14.23 -8.62 11.69
C GLN A 36 -15.32 -7.70 12.26
N GLY A 37 -16.45 -7.51 11.56
CA GLY A 37 -17.48 -6.53 11.96
C GLY A 37 -16.98 -5.09 11.97
N LYS A 38 -15.94 -4.77 11.20
CA LYS A 38 -15.34 -3.44 11.10
C LYS A 38 -15.79 -2.74 9.82
N SER A 39 -15.79 -1.40 9.85
CA SER A 39 -15.99 -0.57 8.67
C SER A 39 -14.74 0.27 8.41
N VAL A 40 -14.41 0.47 7.14
CA VAL A 40 -13.25 1.25 6.69
C VAL A 40 -13.65 2.13 5.50
N ILE A 41 -13.00 3.28 5.39
CA ILE A 41 -13.05 4.18 4.24
C ILE A 41 -11.75 3.98 3.46
N ILE A 42 -11.85 3.69 2.17
CA ILE A 42 -10.70 3.44 1.31
C ILE A 42 -10.52 4.63 0.38
N LYS A 43 -9.32 5.23 0.39
CA LYS A 43 -8.89 6.21 -0.59
C LYS A 43 -7.97 5.54 -1.60
N GLU A 44 -8.46 5.38 -2.81
CA GLU A 44 -7.81 4.62 -3.88
C GLU A 44 -7.02 5.56 -4.79
N HIS A 45 -5.79 5.18 -5.16
CA HIS A 45 -5.02 5.85 -6.20
C HIS A 45 -4.28 4.83 -7.07
N VAL A 46 -4.39 4.99 -8.40
CA VAL A 46 -3.64 4.20 -9.38
C VAL A 46 -2.69 5.14 -10.11
N GLU A 47 -1.39 5.00 -9.84
CA GLU A 47 -0.33 5.69 -10.57
C GLU A 47 0.00 4.91 -11.86
N ALA A 48 -0.94 4.95 -12.81
CA ALA A 48 -0.87 4.16 -14.05
C ALA A 48 0.39 4.47 -14.88
N ALA A 49 0.93 5.70 -14.78
CA ALA A 49 2.15 6.11 -15.46
C ALA A 49 3.38 5.30 -15.05
N ALA A 50 3.42 4.76 -13.83
CA ALA A 50 4.54 3.98 -13.34
C ALA A 50 4.54 2.54 -13.88
N ARG A 51 3.42 2.02 -14.38
CA ARG A 51 3.31 0.64 -14.87
C ARG A 51 4.20 0.33 -16.09
N PRO A 52 4.21 1.11 -17.18
CA PRO A 52 5.11 0.85 -18.29
C PRO A 52 6.58 1.01 -17.89
N VAL A 53 6.89 1.94 -16.97
CA VAL A 53 8.25 2.24 -16.51
C VAL A 53 8.89 1.05 -15.79
N ILE A 54 8.13 0.39 -14.90
CA ILE A 54 8.65 -0.84 -14.25
C ILE A 54 8.76 -2.00 -15.25
N LEU A 55 7.92 -2.06 -16.27
CA LEU A 55 7.98 -3.10 -17.30
C LEU A 55 9.18 -2.92 -18.25
N SER A 56 9.68 -1.69 -18.41
CA SER A 56 10.93 -1.42 -19.14
C SER A 56 12.18 -1.65 -18.28
N GLY A 57 12.03 -2.03 -17.01
CA GLY A 57 13.15 -2.27 -16.07
C GLY A 57 13.71 -1.01 -15.42
N ASP A 58 13.09 0.17 -15.62
CA ASP A 58 13.51 1.42 -15.00
C ASP A 58 12.91 1.53 -13.59
N ILE A 59 13.61 0.96 -12.61
CA ILE A 59 13.15 0.92 -11.21
C ILE A 59 13.20 2.31 -10.58
N ASP A 60 14.18 3.13 -10.94
CA ASP A 60 14.41 4.43 -10.32
C ASP A 60 13.30 5.41 -10.67
N THR A 61 12.98 5.56 -11.97
CA THR A 61 11.87 6.39 -12.42
C THR A 61 10.52 5.85 -11.91
N HIS A 62 10.35 4.52 -11.87
CA HIS A 62 9.14 3.92 -11.30
C HIS A 62 8.94 4.34 -9.84
N ASP A 63 9.98 4.21 -9.03
CA ASP A 63 9.88 4.51 -7.61
C ASP A 63 9.72 6.01 -7.34
N GLU A 64 10.30 6.89 -8.17
CA GLU A 64 10.06 8.34 -8.10
C GLU A 64 8.60 8.70 -8.36
N LEU A 65 7.98 8.09 -9.38
CA LEU A 65 6.56 8.28 -9.67
C LEU A 65 5.69 7.80 -8.49
N VAL A 66 5.99 6.62 -7.95
CA VAL A 66 5.29 6.08 -6.78
C VAL A 66 5.48 6.98 -5.56
N ALA A 67 6.68 7.49 -5.31
CA ALA A 67 6.98 8.37 -4.19
C ALA A 67 6.24 9.72 -4.30
N SER A 68 6.23 10.31 -5.49
CA SER A 68 5.47 11.53 -5.78
C SER A 68 3.98 11.34 -5.54
N ALA A 69 3.42 10.21 -5.96
CA ALA A 69 2.04 9.84 -5.71
C ALA A 69 1.76 9.61 -4.21
N ALA A 70 2.64 8.91 -3.51
CA ALA A 70 2.52 8.65 -2.08
C ALA A 70 2.52 9.95 -1.24
N ASN A 71 3.35 10.93 -1.61
CA ASN A 71 3.40 12.24 -0.94
C ASN A 71 2.08 13.03 -1.04
N LYS A 72 1.25 12.77 -2.06
CA LYS A 72 -0.05 13.43 -2.24
C LYS A 72 -1.16 12.78 -1.40
N ILE A 73 -0.95 11.57 -0.91
CA ILE A 73 -1.93 10.83 -0.11
C ILE A 73 -1.55 11.01 1.35
N THR A 74 -2.03 12.08 1.98
CA THR A 74 -1.71 12.42 3.38
C THR A 74 -2.84 12.11 4.35
N ASP A 75 -4.08 12.21 3.88
CA ASP A 75 -5.28 12.09 4.70
C ASP A 75 -5.74 10.62 4.83
N CYS A 76 -4.94 9.82 5.52
CA CYS A 76 -5.27 8.44 5.89
C CYS A 76 -4.48 7.99 7.12
N ASP A 77 -4.99 6.97 7.81
CA ASP A 77 -4.38 6.43 9.04
C ASP A 77 -3.21 5.49 8.70
N CYS A 78 -3.19 4.95 7.47
CA CYS A 78 -2.03 4.28 6.89
C CYS A 78 -2.09 4.34 5.36
N LEU A 79 -0.94 4.24 4.70
CA LEU A 79 -0.84 4.09 3.25
C LEU A 79 -0.36 2.68 2.90
N MET A 80 -1.10 1.97 2.06
CA MET A 80 -0.78 0.63 1.58
C MET A 80 -0.23 0.71 0.16
N LEU A 81 1.02 0.27 -0.05
CA LEU A 81 1.58 0.06 -1.39
C LEU A 81 1.20 -1.36 -1.85
N GLY A 82 0.24 -1.44 -2.77
CA GLY A 82 -0.46 -2.68 -3.12
C GLY A 82 0.30 -3.64 -4.04
N GLN A 83 1.53 -3.32 -4.44
CA GLN A 83 2.35 -4.19 -5.31
C GLN A 83 3.76 -4.36 -4.77
N PHE A 84 4.30 -5.57 -4.93
CA PHE A 84 5.64 -5.92 -4.45
C PHE A 84 6.74 -5.02 -5.03
N SER A 85 6.64 -4.67 -6.32
CA SER A 85 7.60 -3.81 -7.03
C SER A 85 7.74 -2.42 -6.41
N MET A 86 6.79 -1.98 -5.60
CA MET A 86 6.77 -0.65 -4.97
C MET A 86 7.51 -0.60 -3.62
N THR A 87 8.08 -1.73 -3.17
CA THR A 87 8.76 -1.79 -1.87
C THR A 87 9.98 -0.87 -1.80
N GLY A 88 10.69 -0.67 -2.92
CA GLY A 88 11.85 0.23 -3.01
C GLY A 88 11.48 1.71 -2.81
N ALA A 89 10.32 2.12 -3.32
CA ALA A 89 9.82 3.49 -3.24
C ALA A 89 9.64 4.02 -1.81
N VAL A 90 9.55 3.15 -0.80
CA VAL A 90 9.45 3.54 0.62
C VAL A 90 10.61 4.43 1.06
N LYS A 91 11.78 4.29 0.44
CA LYS A 91 12.97 5.10 0.77
C LYS A 91 12.96 6.49 0.13
N ARG A 92 11.98 6.79 -0.73
CA ARG A 92 11.99 7.97 -1.62
C ARG A 92 10.91 9.01 -1.33
N PHE A 93 9.99 8.77 -0.41
CA PHE A 93 8.99 9.76 0.01
C PHE A 93 9.17 10.16 1.48
N ALA A 94 8.56 11.28 1.86
CA ALA A 94 8.71 11.85 3.20
C ALA A 94 8.10 10.91 4.24
N ASP A 95 8.86 10.66 5.31
CA ASP A 95 8.32 9.97 6.48
C ASP A 95 7.23 10.85 7.13
N MET A 96 6.08 10.24 7.37
CA MET A 96 4.92 10.89 7.95
C MET A 96 4.46 10.05 9.14
N PRO A 97 4.78 10.45 10.39
CA PRO A 97 4.50 9.63 11.57
C PRO A 97 3.01 9.27 11.72
N GLN A 98 2.11 10.16 11.28
CA GLN A 98 0.66 9.96 11.34
C GLN A 98 0.10 9.12 10.18
N ARG A 99 0.97 8.71 9.24
CA ARG A 99 0.61 7.94 8.05
C ARG A 99 1.68 6.86 7.80
N PRO A 100 1.76 5.83 8.65
CA PRO A 100 2.65 4.70 8.43
C PRO A 100 2.41 4.07 7.05
N VAL A 101 3.50 3.72 6.38
CA VAL A 101 3.43 3.03 5.08
C VAL A 101 3.62 1.54 5.24
N LEU A 102 2.67 0.78 4.68
CA LEU A 102 2.66 -0.66 4.65
C LEU A 102 2.95 -1.15 3.23
N THR A 103 3.86 -2.11 3.11
CA THR A 103 4.06 -2.85 1.86
C THR A 103 3.79 -4.32 2.09
N SER A 104 3.40 -5.03 1.03
CA SER A 104 3.16 -6.48 1.10
C SER A 104 4.39 -7.25 1.58
N ALA A 105 5.58 -6.88 1.10
CA ALA A 105 6.86 -7.50 1.46
C ALA A 105 7.17 -7.35 2.96
N HIS A 106 7.16 -6.13 3.49
CA HIS A 106 7.47 -5.89 4.90
C HIS A 106 6.42 -6.52 5.82
N ALA A 107 5.14 -6.46 5.45
CA ALA A 107 4.07 -7.07 6.23
C ALA A 107 4.16 -8.60 6.24
N ALA A 108 4.57 -9.22 5.13
CA ALA A 108 4.82 -10.66 5.06
C ALA A 108 5.97 -11.07 5.99
N VAL A 109 7.10 -10.34 5.96
CA VAL A 109 8.24 -10.60 6.85
C VAL A 109 7.83 -10.44 8.33
N ARG A 110 7.09 -9.37 8.69
CA ARG A 110 6.58 -9.19 10.06
C ARG A 110 5.63 -10.29 10.49
N LYS A 111 4.79 -10.80 9.58
CA LYS A 111 3.89 -11.93 9.87
C LYS A 111 4.66 -13.23 10.09
N LEU A 112 5.64 -13.53 9.23
CA LEU A 112 6.50 -14.69 9.38
C LEU A 112 7.29 -14.66 10.70
N LYS A 113 7.87 -13.52 11.06
CA LYS A 113 8.58 -13.38 12.35
C LYS A 113 7.68 -13.75 13.54
N ARG A 114 6.45 -13.22 13.60
CA ARG A 114 5.47 -13.52 14.65
C ARG A 114 4.99 -14.98 14.70
N GLN A 115 5.12 -15.71 13.59
CA GLN A 115 4.78 -17.13 13.54
C GLN A 115 5.96 -18.03 13.92
N LEU A 116 7.18 -17.48 13.89
CA LEU A 116 8.42 -18.19 14.17
C LEU A 116 9.03 -17.83 15.55
N GLY A 117 8.49 -16.82 16.25
CA GLY A 117 8.89 -16.36 17.59
C GLY A 117 8.34 -14.99 17.91
#